data_AF-A0A812WX64-F1
#
_entry.id   AF-A0A812WX64-F1
#
_cell.length_a   1.000
_cell.length_b   1.000
_cell.length_c   1.000
_cell.angle_alpha   90.00
_cell.angle_beta   90.00
_cell.angle_gamma   90.00
#
_symmetry.space_group_name_H-M   'P 1'
#
loop_
_entity.id
_entity.type
_entity.pdbx_description
1 polymer ?
#
loop_
_entity_poly.entity_id
_entity_poly.type
_entity_poly.pdbx_seq_one_letter_code
_entity_poly.pdbx_strand_id
1 'polypeptide(L)'
;MAKAGSFMRMLKNSDEVRSRVFVKGVESFSRKKQSYQHPHGIIGAGHNGLRQALVFAEHKDTNFVLFDRHNRIGGTSWLDHANKFSKDSATVAMQSHSSVRNDPQKAQVVCPE
;
A
#
# COMPACT_ATOMS: atom_id res chain seq x y z
N MET A 1 33.19 37.37 4.15
CA MET A 1 33.45 36.89 2.77
C MET A 1 33.67 35.39 2.82
N ALA A 2 32.78 34.58 2.23
CA ALA A 2 33.02 33.14 2.04
C ALA A 2 33.38 32.89 0.57
N LYS A 3 34.53 32.26 0.32
CA LYS A 3 35.09 32.01 -1.02
C LYS A 3 34.33 30.83 -1.64
N ALA A 4 33.61 31.06 -2.74
CA ALA A 4 32.86 30.01 -3.44
C ALA A 4 33.78 29.24 -4.40
N GLY A 5 33.81 27.90 -4.29
CA GLY A 5 34.62 27.01 -5.13
C GLY A 5 34.75 25.60 -4.52
N SER A 6 35.19 24.63 -5.30
CA SER A 6 35.49 23.27 -4.82
C SER A 6 36.92 23.23 -4.28
N PHE A 7 37.07 23.09 -2.97
CA PHE A 7 38.36 23.02 -2.31
C PHE A 7 38.45 21.73 -1.51
N MET A 8 39.51 20.96 -1.72
CA MET A 8 39.84 19.82 -0.86
C MET A 8 40.15 20.36 0.54
N ARG A 9 39.40 19.91 1.54
CA ARG A 9 39.67 20.20 2.95
C ARG A 9 39.77 18.89 3.72
N MET A 10 40.60 18.86 4.75
CA MET A 10 40.61 17.72 5.67
C MET A 10 39.22 17.58 6.32
N LEU A 11 38.71 16.35 6.34
CA LEU A 11 37.43 16.02 6.97
C LEU A 11 37.54 16.33 8.47
N LYS A 12 36.66 17.18 8.99
CA LYS A 12 36.60 17.43 10.43
C LYS A 12 35.71 16.35 11.06
N ASN A 13 35.96 16.02 12.32
CA ASN A 13 35.12 15.09 13.08
C ASN A 13 33.63 15.50 13.12
N SER A 14 33.34 16.80 12.99
CA SER A 14 31.97 17.33 12.92
C SER A 14 31.26 17.08 11.59
N ASP A 15 32.02 16.85 10.52
CA ASP A 15 31.50 16.56 9.18
C ASP A 15 31.33 15.05 8.95
N GLU A 16 31.87 14.22 9.86
CA GLU A 16 31.86 12.77 9.77
C GLU A 16 30.60 12.20 10.43
N VAL A 17 29.71 11.62 9.63
CA VAL A 17 28.62 10.78 10.15
C VAL A 17 29.18 9.40 10.41
N ARG A 18 29.27 9.02 11.69
CA ARG A 18 29.75 7.69 12.10
C ARG A 18 28.82 6.58 11.57
N SER A 19 29.39 5.40 11.32
CA SER A 19 28.65 4.22 10.85
C SER A 19 27.52 3.78 11.79
N ARG A 20 27.59 4.13 13.08
CA ARG A 20 26.52 3.94 14.07
C ARG A 20 26.25 5.25 14.79
N VAL A 21 25.07 5.82 14.55
CA VAL A 21 24.58 7.03 15.22
C VAL A 21 23.42 6.64 16.12
N PHE A 22 23.52 6.96 17.41
CA PHE A 22 22.41 6.81 18.34
C PHE A 22 21.66 8.14 18.43
N VAL A 23 20.41 8.15 17.98
CA VAL A 23 19.55 9.33 18.07
C VAL A 23 18.72 9.23 19.34
N LYS A 24 18.90 10.19 20.27
CA LYS A 24 18.12 10.23 21.50
C LYS A 24 16.64 10.44 21.17
N GLY A 25 15.77 9.51 21.60
CA GLY A 25 14.32 9.59 21.42
C GLY A 25 13.76 8.80 20.23
N VAL A 26 14.60 8.13 19.45
CA VAL A 26 14.15 7.18 18.42
C VAL A 26 14.43 5.77 18.90
N GLU A 27 13.38 5.04 19.30
CA GLU A 27 13.49 3.63 19.70
C GLU A 27 13.62 2.70 18.49
N SER A 28 12.90 3.00 17.41
CA SER A 28 12.93 2.25 16.16
C SER A 28 12.67 3.15 14.95
N PHE A 29 13.26 2.79 13.81
CA PHE A 29 12.90 3.38 12.52
C PHE A 29 11.65 2.74 11.89
N SER A 30 11.12 1.68 12.51
CA SER A 30 9.84 1.10 12.14
C SER A 30 8.71 1.88 12.81
N ARG A 31 7.64 2.13 12.04
CA ARG A 31 6.40 2.70 12.57
C ARG A 31 5.72 1.64 13.44
N LYS A 32 5.48 1.95 14.71
CA LYS A 32 4.67 1.09 15.58
C LYS A 32 3.24 1.09 15.06
N LYS A 33 2.74 -0.09 14.68
CA LYS A 33 1.38 -0.28 14.21
C LYS A 33 0.42 -0.17 15.39
N GLN A 34 -0.56 0.71 15.28
CA GLN A 34 -1.61 0.83 16.28
C GLN A 34 -2.60 -0.34 16.11
N SER A 35 -2.91 -1.02 17.21
CA SER A 35 -3.98 -2.03 17.23
C SER A 35 -5.31 -1.34 17.52
N TYR A 36 -6.32 -1.65 16.72
CA TYR A 36 -7.68 -1.16 16.89
C TYR A 36 -8.58 -2.31 17.33
N GLN A 37 -9.50 -2.04 18.27
CA GLN A 37 -10.43 -3.07 18.77
C GLN A 37 -11.49 -3.45 17.73
N HIS A 38 -11.81 -2.55 16.81
CA HIS A 38 -12.83 -2.73 15.78
C HIS A 38 -12.19 -2.91 14.40
N PRO A 39 -12.88 -3.62 13.48
CA PRO A 39 -12.38 -3.79 12.11
C PRO A 39 -12.34 -2.46 11.36
N HIS A 40 -11.38 -2.34 10.43
CA HIS A 40 -11.33 -1.20 9.52
C HIS A 40 -12.42 -1.33 8.44
N GLY A 41 -13.30 -0.33 8.33
CA GLY A 41 -14.24 -0.24 7.23
C GLY A 41 -13.61 0.43 6.02
N ILE A 42 -13.62 -0.25 4.86
CA ILE A 42 -13.24 0.32 3.57
C ILE A 42 -14.52 0.47 2.74
N ILE A 43 -14.82 1.69 2.28
CA ILE A 43 -15.99 1.98 1.47
C ILE A 43 -15.57 2.15 0.01
N GLY A 44 -16.09 1.30 -0.85
CA GLY A 44 -15.81 1.21 -2.28
C GLY A 44 -14.73 0.18 -2.61
N ALA A 45 -15.09 -0.88 -3.31
CA ALA A 45 -14.24 -1.89 -3.95
C ALA A 45 -13.81 -1.48 -5.37
N GLY A 46 -13.57 -0.19 -5.60
CA GLY A 46 -12.86 0.32 -6.77
C GLY A 46 -11.34 0.23 -6.61
N HIS A 47 -10.59 0.90 -7.49
CA HIS A 47 -9.11 0.86 -7.49
C HIS A 47 -8.50 1.18 -6.11
N ASN A 48 -8.92 2.28 -5.49
CA ASN A 48 -8.33 2.73 -4.22
C ASN A 48 -8.67 1.80 -3.05
N GLY A 49 -9.92 1.33 -2.94
CA GLY A 49 -10.31 0.45 -1.84
C GLY A 49 -9.72 -0.95 -1.97
N LEU A 50 -9.63 -1.49 -3.20
CA LEU A 50 -8.91 -2.74 -3.45
C LEU A 50 -7.42 -2.60 -3.14
N ARG A 51 -6.79 -1.48 -3.54
CA ARG A 51 -5.40 -1.19 -3.18
C ARG A 51 -5.20 -1.16 -1.67
N GLN A 52 -6.11 -0.51 -0.93
CA GLN A 52 -6.04 -0.47 0.53
C GLN A 52 -6.22 -1.86 1.16
N ALA A 53 -7.17 -2.66 0.66
CA ALA A 53 -7.38 -4.03 1.10
C ALA A 53 -6.16 -4.93 0.83
N LEU A 54 -5.51 -4.76 -0.34
CA LEU A 54 -4.27 -5.46 -0.67
C LEU A 54 -3.13 -5.09 0.27
N VAL A 55 -2.98 -3.80 0.60
CA VAL A 55 -1.98 -3.35 1.58
C VAL A 55 -2.24 -4.02 2.95
N PHE A 56 -3.49 -4.09 3.41
CA PHE A 56 -3.81 -4.80 4.64
C PHE A 56 -3.48 -6.29 4.56
N ALA A 57 -3.84 -6.96 3.47
CA ALA A 57 -3.52 -8.36 3.26
C ALA A 57 -2.00 -8.62 3.25
N GLU A 58 -1.21 -7.77 2.59
CA GLU A 58 0.26 -7.85 2.55
C GLU A 58 0.88 -7.70 3.95
N HIS A 59 0.32 -6.81 4.77
CA HIS A 59 0.72 -6.62 6.17
C HIS A 59 0.11 -7.63 7.14
N LYS A 60 -0.57 -8.67 6.62
CA LYS A 60 -1.28 -9.71 7.38
C LYS A 60 -2.34 -9.16 8.33
N ASP A 61 -2.92 -8.00 8.01
CA ASP A 61 -4.14 -7.51 8.66
C ASP A 61 -5.35 -8.10 7.97
N THR A 62 -6.08 -8.93 8.71
CA THR A 62 -7.34 -9.50 8.27
C THR A 62 -8.56 -8.83 8.92
N ASN A 63 -8.34 -7.91 9.87
CA ASN A 63 -9.41 -7.23 10.60
C ASN A 63 -9.94 -6.01 9.84
N PHE A 64 -10.46 -6.23 8.63
CA PHE A 64 -11.10 -5.19 7.84
C PHE A 64 -12.33 -5.73 7.09
N VAL A 65 -13.25 -4.84 6.77
CA VAL A 65 -14.45 -5.15 5.98
C VAL A 65 -14.48 -4.18 4.80
N LEU A 66 -14.67 -4.73 3.60
CA LEU A 66 -14.78 -3.97 2.35
C LEU A 66 -16.23 -3.96 1.89
N PHE A 67 -16.80 -2.77 1.75
CA PHE A 67 -18.16 -2.55 1.27
C PHE A 67 -18.12 -1.96 -0.14
N ASP A 68 -19.04 -2.37 -1.02
CA ASP A 68 -19.28 -1.71 -2.31
C ASP A 68 -20.78 -1.68 -2.59
N ARG A 69 -21.21 -0.71 -3.41
CA ARG A 69 -22.60 -0.60 -3.87
C ARG A 69 -22.90 -1.59 -5.00
N HIS A 70 -21.89 -1.99 -5.75
CA HIS A 70 -21.98 -2.89 -6.88
C HIS A 70 -21.86 -4.34 -6.42
N ASN A 71 -22.53 -5.26 -7.11
CA ASN A 71 -22.45 -6.70 -6.86
C ASN A 71 -21.11 -7.34 -7.28
N ARG A 72 -20.18 -6.54 -7.81
CA ARG A 72 -18.87 -6.97 -8.33
C ARG A 72 -17.81 -5.95 -7.94
N ILE A 73 -16.56 -6.41 -7.87
CA ILE A 73 -15.40 -5.57 -7.60
C ILE A 73 -14.91 -4.84 -8.86
N GLY A 74 -14.19 -3.74 -8.68
CA GLY A 74 -13.55 -2.95 -9.73
C GLY A 74 -14.10 -1.53 -9.88
N GLY A 75 -15.21 -1.21 -9.20
CA GLY A 75 -15.84 0.11 -9.22
C GLY A 75 -16.34 0.54 -10.61
N THR A 76 -16.71 1.80 -10.75
CA THR A 76 -17.29 2.36 -11.99
C THR A 76 -16.35 2.24 -13.19
N SER A 77 -15.04 2.40 -12.97
CA SER A 77 -14.04 2.27 -14.04
C SER A 77 -14.01 0.89 -14.69
N TRP A 78 -14.26 -0.18 -13.92
CA TRP A 78 -14.23 -1.55 -14.42
C TRP A 78 -15.61 -2.06 -14.85
N LEU A 79 -16.67 -1.61 -14.18
CA LEU A 79 -18.02 -2.14 -14.37
C LEU A 79 -18.85 -1.32 -15.36
N ASP A 80 -18.73 0.01 -15.29
CA ASP A 80 -19.61 0.93 -16.04
C ASP A 80 -18.90 1.52 -17.26
N HIS A 81 -17.60 1.82 -17.15
CA HIS A 81 -16.84 2.52 -18.20
C HIS A 81 -15.91 1.62 -19.02
N ALA A 82 -15.71 0.38 -18.61
CA ALA A 82 -14.83 -0.53 -19.33
C ALA A 82 -15.45 -0.94 -20.67
N ASN A 83 -14.91 -0.42 -21.77
CA ASN A 83 -15.22 -0.89 -23.11
C ASN A 83 -14.36 -2.10 -23.49
N LYS A 84 -14.76 -2.85 -24.53
CA LYS A 84 -14.09 -4.08 -24.99
C LYS A 84 -12.58 -3.92 -25.16
N PHE A 85 -12.11 -2.77 -25.65
CA PHE A 85 -10.69 -2.48 -25.87
C PHE A 85 -9.91 -2.17 -24.57
N SER A 86 -10.54 -1.51 -23.59
CA SER A 86 -9.94 -1.17 -22.29
C SER A 86 -9.87 -2.35 -21.32
N LYS A 87 -10.73 -3.37 -21.49
CA LYS A 87 -10.79 -4.54 -20.61
C LYS A 87 -9.63 -5.51 -20.87
N ASP A 88 -9.25 -5.69 -22.12
CA ASP A 88 -8.20 -6.63 -22.52
C ASP A 88 -6.80 -6.13 -22.10
N SER A 89 -6.56 -4.82 -22.18
CA SER A 89 -5.27 -4.20 -21.81
C SER A 89 -4.98 -4.28 -20.30
N ALA A 90 -5.99 -4.16 -19.45
CA ALA A 90 -5.85 -4.33 -18.00
C ALA A 90 -5.73 -5.81 -17.56
N THR A 91 -6.31 -6.74 -18.33
CA THR A 91 -6.19 -8.19 -18.08
C THR A 91 -4.74 -8.66 -18.27
N VAL A 92 -4.02 -8.10 -19.25
CA VAL A 92 -2.58 -8.35 -19.45
C VAL A 92 -1.74 -7.84 -18.28
N ALA A 93 -2.13 -6.74 -17.64
CA ALA A 93 -1.44 -6.22 -16.46
C ALA A 93 -1.62 -7.12 -15.22
N MET A 94 -2.82 -7.69 -14.99
CA MET A 94 -3.06 -8.59 -13.85
C MET A 94 -2.46 -9.99 -14.04
N GLN A 95 -2.42 -10.53 -15.27
CA GLN A 95 -1.84 -11.86 -15.52
C GLN A 95 -0.32 -11.92 -15.31
N SER A 96 0.37 -10.78 -15.35
CA SER A 96 1.82 -10.73 -15.06
C SER A 96 2.16 -10.88 -13.57
N HIS A 97 1.17 -10.83 -12.66
CA HIS A 97 1.38 -10.92 -11.20
C HIS A 97 0.71 -12.15 -10.55
N SER A 98 0.01 -13.01 -11.30
CA SER A 98 -0.76 -14.15 -10.76
C SER A 98 0.04 -15.45 -10.56
N SER A 99 1.33 -15.36 -10.23
CA SER A 99 2.15 -16.53 -9.85
C SER A 99 2.08 -16.88 -8.35
N VAL A 100 1.11 -16.33 -7.60
CA VAL A 100 0.93 -16.60 -6.17
C VAL A 100 -0.40 -17.30 -5.91
N ARG A 101 -0.29 -18.64 -5.87
CA ARG A 101 -1.11 -19.68 -5.23
C ARG A 101 -2.54 -19.31 -4.79
N ASN A 102 -3.51 -20.01 -5.40
CA ASN A 102 -4.89 -20.16 -4.95
C ASN A 102 -4.98 -20.79 -3.56
N ASP A 103 -5.61 -20.10 -2.61
CA ASP A 103 -6.18 -20.71 -1.41
C ASP A 103 -7.64 -20.22 -1.27
N PRO A 104 -8.66 -21.09 -1.43
CA PRO A 104 -10.03 -20.65 -1.59
C PRO A 104 -10.75 -20.65 -0.25
N GLN A 105 -10.44 -19.71 0.66
CA GLN A 105 -11.29 -19.49 1.83
C GLN A 105 -11.45 -18.00 2.19
N LYS A 106 -12.73 -17.57 2.14
CA LYS A 106 -13.34 -16.38 2.77
C LYS A 106 -13.03 -14.99 2.18
N ALA A 107 -13.86 -14.61 1.23
CA ALA A 107 -14.45 -13.26 1.20
C ALA A 107 -15.95 -13.41 0.94
N GLN A 108 -16.77 -13.42 1.99
CA GLN A 108 -18.22 -13.29 1.85
C GLN A 108 -18.54 -11.82 1.65
N VAL A 109 -19.00 -11.47 0.44
CA VAL A 109 -19.63 -10.19 0.16
C VAL A 109 -21.04 -10.26 0.72
N VAL A 110 -21.31 -9.54 1.81
CA VAL A 110 -22.67 -9.39 2.34
C VAL A 110 -23.25 -8.12 1.71
N CYS A 111 -24.19 -8.29 0.78
CA CYS A 111 -25.02 -7.20 0.28
C CYS A 111 -26.20 -7.00 1.24
N PRO A 112 -26.50 -5.79 1.72
CA PRO A 112 -27.80 -5.52 2.34
C PRO A 112 -28.90 -5.51 1.26
N GLU A 113 -30.08 -6.04 1.61
CA GLU A 113 -31.30 -6.08 0.78
C GLU A 113 -31.84 -4.69 0.42
#